data_AF-A0AB34H9Y4-F1
#
_entry.id   AF-A0AB34H9Y4-F1
#
_cell.length_a   1.000
_cell.length_b   1.000
_cell.length_c   1.000
_cell.angle_alpha   90.00
_cell.angle_beta   90.00
_cell.angle_gamma   90.00
#
_symmetry.space_group_name_H-M   'P 1'
#
loop_
_entity.id
_entity.type
_entity.pdbx_description
1 polymer ?
#
loop_
_entity_poly.entity_id
_entity_poly.type
_entity_poly.pdbx_seq_one_letter_code
_entity_poly.pdbx_strand_id
1 'polypeptide(L)' 'MGLCAGRQHCIYGEPRELLTKVWVQEGYLEYRQVPHSDPARYEFLWGPRAHAETSKWQVLEHLLWVNSLDPRSLPSLSA' A
#
# COMPACT_ATOMS: atom_id res chain seq x y z
N MET A 1 -13.34 -2.16 -4.59
CA MET A 1 -12.89 -0.77 -4.87
C MET A 1 -12.53 -0.68 -6.35
N GLY A 2 -13.28 0.05 -7.16
CA GLY A 2 -13.11 0.13 -8.62
C GLY A 2 -12.08 1.18 -9.07
N LEU A 3 -10.88 1.18 -8.46
CA LEU A 3 -9.81 2.12 -8.82
C LEU A 3 -9.03 1.60 -10.02
N CYS A 4 -8.86 2.44 -11.05
CA CYS A 4 -8.08 2.11 -12.24
C CYS A 4 -7.09 3.23 -12.52
N ALA A 5 -5.83 2.87 -12.79
CA ALA A 5 -4.82 3.83 -13.21
C ALA A 5 -5.26 4.55 -14.50
N GLY A 6 -5.05 5.86 -14.55
CA GLY A 6 -5.45 6.70 -15.68
C GLY A 6 -6.95 7.02 -15.77
N ARG A 7 -7.76 6.56 -14.80
CA ARG A 7 -9.16 7.01 -14.66
C ARG A 7 -9.33 7.81 -13.39
N GLN A 8 -9.98 8.96 -13.51
CA GLN A 8 -10.33 9.77 -12.36
C GLN A 8 -11.44 9.09 -11.54
N HIS A 9 -11.17 8.88 -10.27
CA HIS A 9 -12.14 8.45 -9.27
C HIS A 9 -12.76 9.67 -8.59
N CYS A 10 -14.07 9.62 -8.32
CA CYS A 10 -14.82 10.75 -7.77
C CYS A 10 -14.30 11.23 -6.40
N ILE A 11 -13.78 10.31 -5.57
CA ILE A 11 -13.26 10.63 -4.23
C ILE A 11 -11.74 10.80 -4.23
N TYR A 12 -11.02 9.97 -4.99
CA TYR A 12 -9.56 9.82 -4.87
C TYR A 12 -8.79 10.52 -5.99
N GLY A 13 -9.50 11.16 -6.92
CA GLY A 13 -8.87 11.72 -8.12
C GLY A 13 -8.23 10.64 -8.97
N GLU A 14 -7.10 10.94 -9.59
CA GLU A 14 -6.34 9.95 -10.35
C GLU A 14 -5.54 9.05 -9.39
N PRO A 15 -5.81 7.73 -9.33
CA PRO A 15 -5.23 6.85 -8.32
C PRO A 15 -3.71 6.71 -8.41
N ARG A 16 -3.12 6.79 -9.60
CA ARG A 16 -1.67 6.65 -9.78
C ARG A 16 -0.93 7.85 -9.20
N GLU A 17 -1.42 9.06 -9.40
CA GLU A 17 -0.85 10.29 -8.84
C GLU A 17 -0.97 10.33 -7.32
N LEU A 18 -2.11 9.88 -6.78
CA LEU A 18 -2.29 9.75 -5.33
C LEU A 18 -1.20 8.85 -4.72
N LEU A 19 -1.00 7.65 -5.30
CA LEU A 19 -0.04 6.67 -4.80
C LEU A 19 1.42 7.08 -5.02
N THR A 20 1.76 7.61 -6.20
CA THR A 20 3.16 7.87 -6.59
C THR A 20 3.66 9.27 -6.25
N LYS A 21 2.76 10.25 -6.05
CA LYS A 21 3.13 11.63 -5.72
C LYS A 21 2.71 11.98 -4.31
N VAL A 22 1.41 11.97 -4.04
CA VAL A 22 0.87 12.52 -2.78
C VAL A 22 1.35 11.71 -1.58
N TRP A 23 1.14 10.39 -1.57
CA TRP A 23 1.55 9.55 -0.43
C TRP A 23 3.06 9.39 -0.31
N VAL A 24 3.80 9.58 -1.40
CA VAL A 24 5.27 9.62 -1.37
C VAL A 24 5.77 10.91 -0.75
N GLN A 25 5.20 12.06 -1.12
CA GLN A 25 5.53 13.36 -0.53
C GLN A 25 5.18 13.44 0.95
N GLU A 26 4.06 12.84 1.36
CA GLU A 26 3.64 12.76 2.76
C GLU A 26 4.45 11.74 3.59
N GLY A 27 5.32 10.95 2.96
CA GLY A 27 6.19 9.97 3.62
C GLY A 27 5.49 8.68 4.07
N TYR A 28 4.27 8.42 3.58
CA TYR A 28 3.55 7.17 3.84
C TYR A 28 4.02 6.04 2.94
N LEU A 29 4.37 6.35 1.69
CA LEU A 29 4.90 5.37 0.74
C LEU A 29 6.28 5.77 0.25
N GLU A 30 7.08 4.77 -0.09
CA GLU A 30 8.24 4.92 -0.95
C GLU A 30 7.93 4.26 -2.29
N TYR A 31 8.20 4.96 -3.39
CA TYR A 31 8.08 4.43 -4.74
C TYR A 31 9.47 4.32 -5.36
N ARG A 32 9.94 3.10 -5.61
CA ARG A 32 11.30 2.87 -6.12
C ARG A 32 11.33 1.83 -7.22
N GLN A 33 12.33 1.95 -8.09
CA GLN A 33 12.61 0.91 -9.08
C GLN A 33 13.19 -0.33 -8.39
N VAL A 34 12.71 -1.50 -8.77
CA VAL A 34 13.24 -2.78 -8.31
C VAL A 34 14.67 -2.92 -8.87
N PRO A 35 15.69 -3.08 -8.00
CA PRO A 35 17.07 -3.27 -8.46
C PRO A 35 17.18 -4.44 -9.42
N HIS A 36 17.96 -4.28 -10.49
CA HIS A 36 18.21 -5.32 -11.49
C HIS A 36 16.95 -5.82 -12.22
N SER A 37 15.89 -5.02 -12.28
CA SER A 37 14.72 -5.33 -13.11
C SER A 37 14.94 -4.90 -14.56
N ASP A 38 14.89 -5.87 -15.48
CA ASP A 38 14.82 -5.65 -16.93
C ASP A 38 13.66 -6.48 -17.52
N PRO A 39 12.59 -5.85 -18.03
CA PRO A 39 12.36 -4.40 -18.09
C PRO A 39 12.16 -3.77 -16.71
N ALA A 40 12.34 -2.45 -16.63
CA ALA A 40 12.22 -1.68 -15.38
C ALA A 40 10.85 -1.91 -14.70
N ARG A 41 10.90 -2.38 -13.44
CA ARG A 41 9.73 -2.57 -12.58
C ARG A 41 9.83 -1.64 -11.38
N TYR A 42 8.68 -1.26 -10.84
CA TYR A 42 8.61 -0.40 -9.66
C TYR A 42 7.81 -1.10 -8.56
N GLU A 43 8.22 -0.86 -7.32
CA GLU A 43 7.57 -1.37 -6.13
C GLU A 43 7.22 -0.23 -5.17
N PHE A 44 6.21 -0.48 -4.34
CA PHE A 44 5.83 0.39 -3.23
C PHE A 44 6.28 -0.22 -1.92
N LEU A 45 6.84 0.61 -1.06
CA LEU A 45 7.20 0.26 0.31
C LEU A 45 6.57 1.24 1.28
N TRP A 46 6.57 0.88 2.56
CA TRP A 46 6.16 1.80 3.61
C TRP A 46 7.25 2.85 3.82
N GLY A 47 6.84 4.10 3.81
CA GLY A 47 7.72 5.21 4.16
C GLY A 47 7.86 5.36 5.68
N PRO A 48 8.75 6.26 6.12
CA PRO A 48 9.06 6.46 7.53
C PRO A 48 7.83 6.86 8.36
N ARG A 49 6.90 7.60 7.77
CA ARG A 49 5.67 8.02 8.47
C ARG A 49 4.71 6.85 8.69
N ALA A 50 4.56 5.96 7.72
CA ALA A 50 3.77 4.76 7.88
C ALA A 50 4.33 3.87 9.00
N HIS A 51 5.66 3.74 9.09
CA HIS A 51 6.31 3.02 10.18
C HIS A 51 6.19 3.70 11.55
N ALA A 52 6.12 5.03 11.60
CA ALA A 52 5.96 5.78 12.83
C ALA A 52 4.51 5.77 13.36
N GLU A 53 3.52 5.82 12.46
CA GLU A 53 2.10 5.92 12.83
C GLU A 53 1.44 4.55 13.04
N THR A 54 1.93 3.50 12.38
CA THR A 54 1.32 2.17 12.47
C THR A 54 2.34 1.03 12.38
N SER A 55 1.93 -0.14 12.83
CA SER A 55 2.67 -1.39 12.69
C SER A 55 2.02 -2.31 11.66
N LYS A 56 2.81 -3.27 11.17
CA LYS A 56 2.32 -4.35 10.29
C LYS A 56 1.14 -5.11 10.93
N TRP A 57 1.20 -5.32 12.24
CA TRP A 57 0.15 -6.04 12.98
C TRP A 57 -1.15 -5.25 13.04
N GLN A 58 -1.11 -3.95 13.34
CA GLN A 58 -2.31 -3.10 13.37
C GLN A 58 -3.00 -3.02 12.01
N VAL A 59 -2.23 -2.90 10.92
CA VAL A 59 -2.81 -2.92 9.57
C VAL A 59 -3.42 -4.29 9.27
N LEU A 60 -2.82 -5.38 9.73
CA LEU A 60 -3.34 -6.73 9.55
C LEU A 60 -4.67 -6.93 10.28
N GLU A 61 -4.74 -6.59 11.56
CA GLU A 61 -5.97 -6.66 12.36
C GLU A 61 -7.09 -5.84 11.72
N HIS A 62 -6.77 -4.63 11.25
CA HIS A 62 -7.74 -3.79 10.56
C HIS A 62 -8.23 -4.43 9.25
N LEU A 63 -7.33 -5.02 8.44
CA LEU A 63 -7.72 -5.73 7.22
C LEU A 63 -8.62 -6.93 7.50
N LEU A 64 -8.32 -7.71 8.54
CA LEU A 64 -9.14 -8.84 8.97
C LEU A 64 -10.53 -8.38 9.40
N TRP A 65 -10.60 -7.31 10.20
CA TRP A 65 -11.84 -6.73 10.66
C TRP A 65 -12.72 -6.22 9.50
N VAL A 66 -12.16 -5.44 8.57
CA VAL A 66 -12.90 -4.89 7.41
C VAL A 66 -13.43 -6.00 6.51
N ASN A 67 -12.65 -7.07 6.30
CA ASN A 67 -13.06 -8.18 5.46
C ASN A 67 -13.84 -9.26 6.21
N SER A 68 -14.09 -9.09 7.51
CA SER A 68 -14.66 -10.12 8.40
C SER A 68 -13.94 -11.48 8.28
N LEU A 69 -12.63 -11.44 8.04
CA LEU A 69 -11.77 -12.62 7.91
C LEU A 69 -11.25 -13.03 9.29
N ASP A 70 -11.18 -14.34 9.52
CA ASP A 70 -10.60 -14.90 10.74
C ASP A 70 -9.06 -14.70 10.71
N PRO A 71 -8.41 -14.22 11.79
CA PRO A 71 -6.95 -14.11 11.86
C PRO A 71 -6.19 -15.39 11.49
N ARG A 72 -6.81 -16.56 11.69
CA ARG A 72 -6.25 -17.88 11.34
C ARG A 72 -6.22 -18.15 9.83
N SER A 73 -6.88 -17.33 9.01
CA SER A 73 -6.90 -17.47 7.56
C SER A 73 -5.65 -16.93 6.86
N LEU A 74 -4.66 -16.41 7.60
CA LEU A 74 -3.39 -15.90 7.06
C LEU A 74 -2.20 -16.76 7.53
N PRO A 75 -1.96 -17.93 6.90
CA PRO A 75 -0.98 -18.91 7.38
C PRO A 75 0.50 -18.52 7.18
N SER A 76 0.81 -17.44 6.46
CA SER A 76 2.19 -17.04 6.13
C SER A 76 2.79 -15.94 7.01
N LEU A 77 2.09 -15.51 8.05
CA LEU A 77 2.53 -14.41 8.94
C LEU A 77 2.79 -14.85 10.38
N SER A 78 2.49 -16.10 10.73
CA SER A 78 2.88 -16.73 11.98
C SER A 78 4.29 -17.33 11.83
N ALA A 79 5.31 -16.50 12.00
CA ALA A 79 6.67 -16.94 12.28
C ALA A 79 7.17 -16.18 13.52
#